data_AF-A0AAE0BFR8-F1
#
_entry.id   AF-A0AAE0BFR8-F1
#
_cell.length_a   1.000
_cell.length_b   1.000
_cell.length_c   1.000
_cell.angle_alpha   90.00
_cell.angle_beta   90.00
_cell.angle_gamma   90.00
#
_symmetry.space_group_name_H-M   'P 1'
#
loop_
_entity.id
_entity.type
_entity.pdbx_description
1 polymer ?
#
loop_
_entity_poly.entity_id
_entity_poly.type
_entity_poly.pdbx_seq_one_letter_code
_entity_poly.pdbx_strand_id
1 'polypeptide(L)' 'MDNLEKAGFSKEMTSFLQQEQQKALFNEVVSKITDQCYDKCVPSPGDKLSSYETTCLQNCAVRYTECEALLAQRFRNLQ' A
#
# COMPACT_ATOMS: atom_id res chain seq x y z
N MET A 1 39.67 15.59 -10.94
CA MET A 1 39.24 14.25 -10.46
C MET A 1 37.76 14.12 -10.78
N ASP A 2 37.38 14.28 -12.06
CA ASP A 2 36.03 14.73 -12.43
C ASP A 2 35.24 13.64 -13.16
N ASN A 3 35.79 12.43 -13.19
CA ASN A 3 35.22 11.28 -13.92
C ASN A 3 34.98 10.06 -13.01
N LEU A 4 35.13 10.20 -11.69
CA LEU A 4 34.84 9.14 -10.73
C LEU A 4 33.49 9.33 -10.01
N GLU A 5 32.93 10.56 -9.95
CA GLU A 5 31.60 10.81 -9.37
C GLU A 5 30.44 10.38 -10.28
N LYS A 6 30.65 10.21 -11.59
CA LYS A 6 29.62 9.72 -12.53
C LYS A 6 29.28 8.23 -12.36
N ALA A 7 29.96 7.52 -11.47
CA ALA A 7 29.67 6.12 -11.12
C ALA A 7 28.70 5.97 -9.94
N GLY A 8 28.27 7.07 -9.30
CA GLY A 8 27.21 7.06 -8.30
C GLY A 8 25.88 7.45 -8.93
N PHE A 9 25.01 6.46 -9.19
CA PHE A 9 23.62 6.63 -9.65
C PHE A 9 23.41 7.61 -10.82
N SER A 10 23.33 7.08 -12.04
CA SER A 10 22.82 7.90 -13.15
C SER A 10 21.42 8.42 -12.81
N LYS A 11 21.07 9.62 -13.31
CA LYS A 11 19.76 10.24 -13.06
C LYS A 11 18.62 9.30 -13.47
N GLU A 12 18.84 8.56 -14.55
CA GLU A 12 17.93 7.53 -15.07
C GLU A 12 17.78 6.36 -14.09
N MET A 13 18.88 5.89 -13.49
CA MET A 13 18.86 4.84 -12.47
C MET A 13 18.13 5.31 -11.20
N THR A 14 18.36 6.56 -10.76
CA THR A 14 17.67 7.13 -9.59
C THR A 14 16.17 7.20 -9.83
N SER A 15 15.77 7.69 -11.01
CA SER A 15 14.36 7.74 -11.39
C SER A 15 13.73 6.35 -11.45
N PHE A 16 14.43 5.37 -12.03
CA PHE A 16 13.95 4.00 -12.10
C PHE A 16 13.74 3.42 -10.69
N LEU A 17 14.71 3.57 -9.80
CA LEU A 17 14.56 3.07 -8.42
C LEU A 17 13.45 3.75 -7.63
N GLN A 18 13.25 5.06 -7.79
CA GLN A 18 12.13 5.75 -7.16
C GLN A 18 10.79 5.18 -7.62
N GLN A 19 10.66 4.88 -8.91
CA GLN A 19 9.45 4.27 -9.46
C GLN A 19 9.22 2.86 -8.90
N GLU A 20 10.27 2.02 -8.87
CA GLU A 20 10.16 0.67 -8.32
C GLU A 20 9.87 0.68 -6.81
N GLN A 21 10.44 1.63 -6.06
CA GLN A 21 10.14 1.81 -4.65
C GLN A 21 8.67 2.20 -4.42
N GLN A 22 8.13 3.12 -5.24
CA GLN A 22 6.72 3.50 -5.15
C GLN A 22 5.79 2.32 -5.45
N LYS A 23 6.10 1.51 -6.47
CA LYS A 23 5.35 0.29 -6.79
C LYS A 23 5.40 -0.73 -5.64
N ALA A 24 6.58 -0.95 -5.07
CA ALA A 24 6.75 -1.87 -3.95
C ALA A 24 5.92 -1.44 -2.73
N LEU A 25 5.98 -0.15 -2.37
CA LEU A 25 5.17 0.41 -1.29
C LEU A 25 3.67 0.27 -1.56
N PHE A 26 3.24 0.56 -2.79
CA PHE A 26 1.83 0.40 -3.18
C PHE A 26 1.37 -1.06 -3.03
N ASN A 27 2.16 -2.02 -3.52
CA ASN A 27 1.87 -3.44 -3.40
C ASN A 27 1.79 -3.88 -1.93
N GLU A 28 2.67 -3.37 -1.07
CA GLU A 28 2.63 -3.64 0.37
C GLU A 28 1.33 -3.13 1.01
N VAL A 29 0.91 -1.90 0.68
CA VAL A 29 -0.34 -1.32 1.18
C VAL A 29 -1.55 -2.13 0.70
N VAL A 30 -1.59 -2.50 -0.59
CA VAL A 30 -2.66 -3.33 -1.14
C VAL A 30 -2.72 -4.68 -0.43
N SER A 31 -1.57 -5.35 -0.22
CA SER A 31 -1.52 -6.63 0.49
C SER A 31 -2.10 -6.52 1.90
N LYS A 32 -1.72 -5.49 2.67
CA LYS A 32 -2.24 -5.28 4.03
C LYS A 32 -3.76 -5.08 4.06
N ILE A 33 -4.29 -4.28 3.12
CA ILE A 33 -5.73 -4.08 2.99
C ILE A 33 -6.43 -5.40 2.64
N THR A 34 -5.86 -6.16 1.69
CA THR A 34 -6.39 -7.45 1.28
C THR A 34 -6.46 -8.42 2.47
N ASP A 35 -5.36 -8.61 3.19
CA ASP A 35 -5.30 -9.54 4.33
C ASP A 35 -6.31 -9.12 5.41
N GLN A 36 -6.30 -7.84 5.79
CA GLN A 36 -7.17 -7.36 6.86
C GLN A 36 -8.65 -7.44 6.50
N CYS A 37 -9.01 -7.16 5.25
CA CYS A 37 -10.40 -7.18 4.81
C CYS A 37 -10.90 -8.57 4.46
N TYR A 38 -10.02 -9.46 3.99
CA TYR A 38 -10.36 -10.85 3.74
C TYR A 38 -10.81 -11.54 5.03
N ASP A 39 -10.00 -11.46 6.09
CA ASP A 39 -10.30 -12.05 7.40
C ASP A 39 -11.62 -11.55 8.01
N LYS A 40 -12.00 -10.31 7.70
CA LYS A 40 -13.23 -9.69 8.23
C LYS A 40 -14.46 -9.98 7.39
N CYS A 41 -14.33 -10.07 6.08
CA CYS A 41 -15.46 -10.01 5.16
C CYS A 41 -15.74 -11.31 4.42
N VAL A 42 -14.80 -12.26 4.37
CA VAL A 42 -14.93 -13.50 3.58
C VAL A 42 -14.95 -14.72 4.52
N PRO A 43 -16.08 -14.99 5.19
CA PRO A 43 -16.18 -16.09 6.16
C PRO A 43 -16.14 -17.47 5.52
N SER A 44 -16.56 -17.60 4.26
CA SER A 44 -16.56 -18.86 3.52
C SER A 44 -16.24 -18.59 2.05
N PRO A 45 -14.99 -18.81 1.61
CA PRO A 45 -14.59 -18.56 0.24
C PRO A 45 -15.38 -19.42 -0.74
N GLY A 46 -15.84 -18.82 -1.83
CA GLY A 46 -16.47 -19.52 -2.96
C GLY A 46 -15.94 -19.00 -4.30
N ASP A 47 -16.46 -19.54 -5.40
CA ASP A 47 -16.02 -19.16 -6.76
C ASP A 47 -16.34 -17.71 -7.14
N LYS A 48 -17.21 -17.05 -6.36
CA LYS A 48 -17.64 -15.66 -6.56
C LYS A 48 -17.89 -15.01 -5.21
N LEU A 49 -17.63 -13.71 -5.14
CA LEU A 49 -18.07 -12.89 -4.00
C LEU A 49 -19.59 -12.77 -4.01
N SER A 50 -20.20 -13.02 -2.86
CA SER A 50 -21.59 -12.67 -2.59
C SER A 50 -21.79 -11.16 -2.58
N SER A 51 -23.05 -10.73 -2.61
CA SER A 51 -23.39 -9.30 -2.47
C SER A 51 -22.90 -8.73 -1.14
N TYR A 52 -23.05 -9.51 -0.06
CA TYR A 52 -22.54 -9.14 1.26
C TYR A 52 -21.01 -8.97 1.27
N GLU A 53 -20.27 -9.98 0.78
CA GLU A 53 -18.79 -9.92 0.73
C GLU A 53 -18.32 -8.72 -0.09
N THR A 54 -18.93 -8.46 -1.24
CA THR A 54 -18.59 -7.31 -2.10
C THR A 54 -18.77 -5.99 -1.36
N THR A 55 -19.93 -5.76 -0.74
CA THR A 55 -20.20 -4.55 0.02
C THR A 55 -19.32 -4.44 1.26
N CYS A 56 -19.07 -5.54 1.97
CA CYS A 56 -18.19 -5.56 3.14
C CYS A 56 -16.76 -5.18 2.75
N LEU A 57 -16.20 -5.79 1.70
CA LEU A 57 -14.84 -5.52 1.23
C LEU A 57 -14.66 -4.05 0.81
N GLN A 58 -15.64 -3.48 0.08
CA GLN A 58 -15.63 -2.06 -0.30
C GLN A 58 -15.57 -1.16 0.94
N ASN A 59 -16.46 -1.38 1.91
CA ASN A 59 -16.49 -0.60 3.14
C ASN A 59 -15.21 -0.80 3.97
N CYS A 60 -14.73 -2.03 4.08
CA CYS A 60 -13.53 -2.35 4.83
C CYS A 60 -12.29 -1.63 4.28
N ALA A 61 -12.07 -1.67 2.96
CA ALA A 61 -10.91 -1.03 2.34
C ALA A 61 -10.89 0.49 2.56
N VAL A 62 -12.07 1.14 2.44
CA VAL A 62 -12.21 2.58 2.72
C VAL A 62 -11.91 2.87 4.19
N ARG A 63 -12.54 2.13 5.12
CA ARG A 63 -12.33 2.33 6.56
C ARG A 63 -10.89 2.07 7.00
N TYR A 64 -10.24 1.03 6.46
CA TYR A 64 -8.84 0.72 6.74
C TYR A 64 -7.95 1.90 6.37
N THR A 65 -8.10 2.43 5.16
CA THR A 65 -7.31 3.56 4.67
C THR A 65 -7.53 4.82 5.51
N GLU A 66 -8.76 5.10 5.92
CA GLU A 66 -9.07 6.22 6.81
C GLU A 66 -8.43 6.06 8.20
N CYS A 67 -8.47 4.85 8.77
CA CYS A 67 -7.82 4.55 10.03
C CYS A 67 -6.30 4.75 9.94
N GLU A 68 -5.66 4.24 8.90
CA GLU A 68 -4.22 4.44 8.66
C GLU A 68 -3.87 5.93 8.54
N ALA A 69 -4.67 6.71 7.81
CA ALA A 69 -4.47 8.16 7.67
C ALA A 69 -4.61 8.90 9.02
N LEU A 70 -5.62 8.54 9.83
CA LEU A 70 -5.84 9.09 11.16
C LEU A 70 -4.66 8.79 12.09
N LEU A 71 -4.19 7.53 12.11
CA LEU A 71 -3.05 7.11 12.92
C LEU A 71 -1.78 7.86 12.49
N ALA A 72 -1.50 7.92 11.20
CA ALA A 72 -0.35 8.65 10.67
C ALA A 72 -0.40 10.14 11.04
N GLN A 73 -1.57 10.77 10.96
CA GLN A 73 -1.76 12.15 11.42
C GLN A 73 -1.50 12.30 12.92
N ARG A 74 -2.02 11.38 13.73
CA ARG A 74 -1.80 11.39 15.18
C ARG A 74 -0.32 11.26 15.52
N PHE A 75 0.41 10.37 14.87
CA PHE A 75 1.85 10.21 15.07
C PHE A 75 2.63 11.47 14.70
N ARG A 76 2.31 12.10 13.55
CA ARG A 76 2.95 13.37 13.16
C ARG A 76 2.73 14.50 14.18
N ASN A 77 1.58 14.52 14.84
CA ASN A 77 1.27 15.53 15.86
C ASN A 77 1.96 15.29 17.21
N LEU A 78 2.61 14.13 17.40
CA LEU A 78 3.37 13.80 18.62
C LEU A 78 4.88 14.08 18.48
N GLN A 79 5.35 14.41 17.29
CA GLN A 79 6.73 14.81 16.98
C GLN A 79 6.87 16.32 16.96
#